data_AF-A0A8J7WGE9-F1
#
_entry.id   AF-A0A8J7WGE9-F1
#
_cell.length_a   1.000
_cell.length_b   1.000
_cell.length_c   1.000
_cell.angle_alpha   90.00
_cell.angle_beta   90.00
_cell.angle_gamma   90.00
#
_symmetry.space_group_name_H-M   'P 1'
#
loop_
_entity.id
_entity.type
_entity.pdbx_description
1 polymer ?
#
loop_
_entity_poly.entity_id
_entity_poly.type
_entity_poly.pdbx_seq_one_letter_code
_entity_poly.pdbx_strand_id
1 'polypeptide(L)'
;MIDLLRLLSLYYLCDETAARRVLDAAEAEGCVALYESVKQRFSDAPPAPEGRAEQVEQRRAAYRGFKAWEAGNPELVQELRGAARTRLGSPDLS
;
A
#
# COMPACT_ATOMS: atom_id res chain seq x y z
N MET A 1 7.26 -9.91 10.21
CA MET A 1 8.02 -8.98 9.35
C MET A 1 7.88 -9.29 7.86
N ILE A 2 8.13 -10.53 7.42
CA ILE A 2 8.02 -10.93 6.00
C ILE A 2 6.65 -10.57 5.38
N ASP A 3 5.55 -10.72 6.12
CA ASP A 3 4.21 -10.43 5.60
C ASP A 3 3.97 -8.95 5.33
N LEU A 4 4.57 -8.05 6.11
CA LEU A 4 4.46 -6.61 5.86
C LEU A 4 5.22 -6.21 4.59
N LEU A 5 6.43 -6.73 4.40
CA LEU A 5 7.24 -6.45 3.21
C LEU A 5 6.56 -6.98 1.94
N ARG A 6 5.90 -8.14 2.01
CA ARG A 6 5.09 -8.67 0.89
C ARG A 6 3.92 -7.76 0.56
N LEU A 7 3.16 -7.32 1.56
CA LEU A 7 2.04 -6.38 1.37
C LEU A 7 2.52 -5.05 0.76
N LEU A 8 3.62 -4.50 1.28
CA LEU A 8 4.21 -3.26 0.76
C LEU A 8 4.70 -3.43 -0.68
N SER A 9 5.31 -4.57 -1.01
CA SER A 9 5.77 -4.85 -2.38
C SER A 9 4.61 -4.87 -3.37
N LEU A 10 3.49 -5.50 -3.01
CA LEU A 10 2.28 -5.52 -3.84
C LEU A 10 1.62 -4.14 -3.93
N TYR A 11 1.56 -3.41 -2.81
CA TYR A 11 1.05 -2.04 -2.79
C TYR A 11 1.86 -1.10 -3.70
N TYR A 12 3.19 -1.11 -3.63
CA TYR A 12 4.01 -0.25 -4.50
C TYR A 12 3.96 -0.68 -5.98
N LEU A 13 3.68 -1.95 -6.27
CA LEU A 13 3.39 -2.39 -7.64
C LEU A 13 2.06 -1.80 -8.14
N CYS A 14 1.03 -1.81 -7.31
CA CYS A 14 -0.25 -1.15 -7.60
C CYS A 14 -0.07 0.35 -7.83
N ASP A 15 0.66 1.04 -6.95
CA ASP A 15 0.93 2.48 -7.05
C ASP A 15 1.65 2.84 -8.36
N GLU A 16 2.69 2.08 -8.71
CA GLU A 16 3.42 2.27 -9.96
C GLU A 16 2.57 1.91 -11.20
N THR A 17 1.70 0.90 -11.12
CA THR A 17 0.79 0.56 -12.23
C THR A 17 -0.20 1.70 -12.49
N ALA A 18 -0.80 2.24 -11.42
CA ALA A 18 -1.71 3.38 -11.49
C ALA A 18 -1.04 4.66 -12.00
N ALA A 19 0.26 4.83 -11.73
CA ALA A 19 1.05 5.95 -12.26
C ALA A 19 1.31 5.85 -13.77
N ARG A 20 1.28 4.64 -14.34
CA ARG A 20 1.56 4.38 -15.77
C ARG A 20 0.32 4.30 -16.63
N ARG A 21 -0.79 3.80 -16.08
CA ARG A 21 -2.06 3.66 -16.80
C ARG A 21 -3.25 3.72 -15.87
N VAL A 22 -4.41 4.00 -16.45
CA VAL A 22 -5.69 3.81 -15.76
C VAL A 22 -5.87 2.33 -15.44
N LEU A 23 -6.20 2.06 -14.18
CA LEU A 23 -6.61 0.73 -13.71
C LEU A 23 -8.07 0.49 -14.09
N ASP A 24 -8.41 -0.74 -14.47
CA ASP A 24 -9.81 -1.13 -14.54
C ASP A 24 -10.42 -1.22 -13.13
N ALA A 25 -11.74 -1.41 -13.06
CA ALA A 25 -12.46 -1.42 -11.79
C ALA A 25 -11.98 -2.54 -10.84
N ALA A 26 -11.69 -3.74 -11.38
CA ALA A 26 -11.27 -4.87 -10.56
C ALA A 26 -9.84 -4.68 -10.04
N GLU A 27 -8.95 -4.15 -10.89
CA GLU A 27 -7.59 -3.79 -10.49
C GLU A 27 -7.59 -2.70 -9.42
N ALA A 28 -8.39 -1.65 -9.61
CA ALA A 28 -8.52 -0.57 -8.66
C ALA A 28 -9.03 -1.07 -7.29
N GLU A 29 -10.05 -1.93 -7.28
CA GLU A 29 -10.59 -2.52 -6.06
C GLU A 29 -9.53 -3.36 -5.33
N GLY A 30 -8.79 -4.21 -6.05
CA GLY A 30 -7.70 -5.00 -5.49
C GLY A 30 -6.59 -4.13 -4.90
N CYS A 31 -6.20 -3.06 -5.60
CA CYS A 31 -5.18 -2.13 -5.14
C CYS A 31 -5.63 -1.33 -3.90
N VAL A 32 -6.90 -0.95 -3.82
CA VAL A 32 -7.47 -0.31 -2.62
C VAL A 32 -7.47 -1.29 -1.44
N ALA A 33 -7.87 -2.55 -1.64
CA ALA A 33 -7.85 -3.55 -0.58
C ALA A 33 -6.44 -3.83 -0.03
N LEU A 34 -5.44 -3.88 -0.90
CA LEU A 34 -4.02 -3.98 -0.50
C LEU A 34 -3.59 -2.75 0.31
N TYR A 35 -3.96 -1.55 -0.13
CA TYR A 35 -3.59 -0.32 0.57
C TYR A 35 -4.24 -0.23 1.96
N GLU A 36 -5.51 -0.63 2.11
CA GLU A 36 -6.16 -0.72 3.41
C GLU A 36 -5.45 -1.75 4.31
N SER A 37 -5.08 -2.91 3.75
CA SER A 37 -4.33 -3.95 4.48
C SER A 37 -2.97 -3.46 4.97
N VAL A 38 -2.26 -2.66 4.17
CA VAL A 38 -1.00 -2.01 4.58
C VAL A 38 -1.26 -1.06 5.75
N LYS A 39 -2.20 -0.13 5.63
CA LYS A 39 -2.50 0.86 6.67
C LYS A 39 -2.87 0.21 8.00
N GLN A 40 -3.66 -0.87 7.98
CA GLN A 40 -4.05 -1.60 9.19
C GLN A 40 -2.85 -2.13 9.98
N ARG A 41 -1.70 -2.43 9.34
CA ARG A 41 -0.48 -2.84 10.04
C ARG A 41 0.17 -1.71 10.85
N PHE A 42 -0.25 -0.46 10.64
CA PHE A 42 0.24 0.73 11.33
C PHE A 42 -0.80 1.34 12.27
N SER A 43 -1.84 0.57 12.63
CA SER A 43 -2.83 0.93 13.64
C SER A 43 -2.86 -0.13 14.73
N ASP A 44 -2.64 0.27 15.98
CA ASP A 44 -2.76 -0.62 17.14
C ASP A 44 -4.22 -0.71 17.65
N ALA A 45 -5.10 0.16 17.17
CA ALA A 45 -6.50 0.16 17.54
C ALA A 45 -7.26 -0.99 16.84
N PRO A 46 -8.15 -1.70 17.55
CA PRO A 46 -9.04 -2.67 16.93
C PRO A 46 -9.94 -1.98 15.88
N PRO A 47 -10.35 -2.66 14.80
CA PRO A 47 -11.21 -2.07 13.78
C PRO A 47 -12.49 -1.50 14.38
N ALA A 48 -12.75 -0.21 14.12
CA ALA A 48 -14.00 0.42 14.47
C ALA A 48 -15.14 -0.17 13.62
N PRO A 49 -16.37 -0.25 14.17
CA PRO A 49 -17.52 -0.70 13.41
C PRO A 49 -17.74 0.15 12.14
N GLU A 50 -18.18 -0.50 11.07
CA GLU A 50 -18.45 0.18 9.80
C GLU A 50 -19.52 1.27 9.94
N GLY A 51 -19.35 2.36 9.18
CA GLY A 51 -20.30 3.47 9.14
C GLY A 51 -20.25 4.43 10.33
N ARG A 52 -19.29 4.26 11.24
CA ARG A 52 -19.10 5.15 12.41
C ARG A 52 -18.06 6.22 12.12
N ALA A 53 -18.23 7.40 12.73
CA ALA A 53 -17.24 8.48 12.66
C ALA A 53 -15.86 8.05 13.16
N GLU A 54 -15.82 7.15 14.16
CA GLU A 54 -14.59 6.56 14.70
C GLU A 54 -13.76 5.83 13.63
N GLN A 55 -14.41 5.23 12.63
CA GLN A 55 -13.75 4.55 11.52
C GLN A 55 -12.93 5.52 10.65
N VAL A 56 -13.44 6.74 10.44
CA VAL A 56 -12.72 7.77 9.66
C VAL A 56 -11.45 8.19 10.39
N GLU A 57 -11.55 8.45 11.69
CA GLU A 57 -10.39 8.83 12.49
C GLU A 57 -9.36 7.70 12.60
N GLN A 58 -9.80 6.45 12.71
CA GLN A 58 -8.91 5.30 12.70
C GLN A 58 -8.18 5.16 11.35
N ARG A 59 -8.88 5.29 10.22
CA ARG A 59 -8.25 5.26 8.89
C ARG A 59 -7.22 6.37 8.72
N ARG A 60 -7.51 7.57 9.23
CA ARG A 60 -6.56 8.70 9.25
C ARG A 60 -5.34 8.41 10.11
N ALA A 61 -5.53 7.83 11.30
CA ALA A 61 -4.42 7.46 12.18
C ALA A 61 -3.52 6.39 11.53
N ALA A 62 -4.12 5.34 10.98
CA ALA A 62 -3.42 4.26 10.26
C ALA A 62 -2.62 4.81 9.07
N TYR A 63 -3.22 5.73 8.29
CA TYR A 63 -2.52 6.43 7.22
C TYR A 63 -1.32 7.23 7.73
N ARG A 64 -1.47 8.02 8.80
CA ARG A 64 -0.36 8.77 9.40
C ARG A 64 0.76 7.85 9.87
N GLY A 65 0.42 6.72 10.50
CA GLY A 65 1.38 5.70 10.92
C GLY A 65 2.18 5.13 9.74
N PHE A 66 1.49 4.78 8.65
CA PHE A 66 2.15 4.33 7.43
C PHE A 66 3.08 5.39 6.83
N LYS A 67 2.63 6.65 6.71
CA LYS A 67 3.47 7.74 6.18
C LYS A 67 4.68 8.05 7.06
N ALA A 68 4.52 7.96 8.38
CA ALA A 68 5.63 8.12 9.32
C ALA A 68 6.65 6.98 9.18
N TRP A 69 6.17 5.75 9.01
CA TRP A 69 7.04 4.61 8.70
C TRP A 69 7.79 4.81 7.38
N GLU A 70 7.14 5.26 6.31
CA GLU A 70 7.82 5.53 5.05
C GLU A 70 8.92 6.58 5.22
N ALA A 71 8.64 7.66 5.96
CA ALA A 71 9.61 8.72 6.24
C ALA A 71 10.80 8.22 7.10
N GLY A 72 10.56 7.26 8.00
CA GLY A 72 11.59 6.63 8.82
C GLY A 72 12.39 5.53 8.11
N ASN A 73 11.94 5.05 6.94
CA ASN A 73 12.58 3.96 6.20
C ASN A 73 12.81 4.34 4.72
N PRO A 74 13.47 5.48 4.43
CA PRO A 74 13.53 6.03 3.08
C PRO A 74 14.26 5.11 2.09
N GLU A 75 15.36 4.47 2.51
CA GLU A 75 16.14 3.56 1.65
C GLU A 75 15.32 2.34 1.24
N LEU A 76 14.66 1.68 2.20
CA LEU A 76 13.82 0.52 1.93
C LEU A 76 12.61 0.89 1.04
N VAL A 77 11.97 2.03 1.29
CA VAL A 77 10.87 2.51 0.43
C VAL A 77 11.36 2.76 -0.99
N GLN A 78 12.55 3.35 -1.15
CA GLN A 78 13.15 3.55 -2.47
C GLN A 78 13.45 2.23 -3.17
N GLU A 79 13.99 1.24 -2.46
CA GLU A 79 14.24 -0.11 -2.99
C GLU A 79 12.95 -0.77 -3.46
N LEU A 80 11.90 -0.79 -2.63
CA LEU A 80 10.62 -1.41 -2.96
C LEU A 80 9.95 -0.75 -4.17
N ARG A 81 9.95 0.59 -4.24
CA ARG A 81 9.45 1.33 -5.40
C ARG A 81 10.32 1.12 -6.64
N GLY A 82 11.63 1.00 -6.47
CA GLY A 82 12.57 0.66 -7.53
C GLY A 82 12.28 -0.71 -8.13
N ALA A 83 12.09 -1.72 -7.28
CA ALA A 83 11.71 -3.06 -7.69
C ALA A 83 10.37 -3.09 -8.43
N ALA A 84 9.37 -2.31 -7.99
CA ALA A 84 8.09 -2.16 -8.69
C ALA A 84 8.29 -1.57 -10.11
N ARG A 85 9.08 -0.49 -10.23
CA ARG A 85 9.43 0.11 -11.52
C ARG A 85 10.12 -0.87 -12.47
N THR A 86 11.08 -1.64 -11.96
CA THR A 86 11.81 -2.64 -12.74
C THR A 86 10.86 -3.72 -13.24
N ARG A 87 10.00 -4.27 -12.36
CA ARG A 87 9.03 -5.31 -12.75
C ARG A 87 8.08 -4.87 -13.85
N LEU A 88 7.62 -3.62 -13.81
CA LEU A 88 6.72 -3.08 -14.83
C LEU A 88 7.45 -2.56 -16.08
N GLY A 89 8.76 -2.36 -15.99
CA GLY A 89 9.62 -1.92 -17.11
C GLY A 89 10.32 -3.08 -17.84
N SER A 90 10.39 -4.26 -17.23
CA SER A 90 10.82 -5.48 -17.91
C SER A 90 9.71 -5.92 -18.87
N PRO A 91 9.93 -5.92 -20.20
CA PRO A 91 9.07 -6.69 -21.09
C PRO A 91 9.20 -8.15 -20.65
N ASP A 92 8.06 -8.78 -20.39
CA ASP A 92 7.98 -10.16 -19.94
C ASP A 92 8.83 -11.06 -20.86
N LEU A 93 9.82 -11.75 -20.28
CA LEU A 93 10.39 -12.94 -20.90
C LEU A 93 9.40 -14.07 -20.64
N SER A 94 8.44 -14.24 -21.55
CA SER A 94 7.63 -15.45 -21.69
C SER A 94 7.26 -15.63 -23.16
#